data_AF-A0A524HDR2-F1
#
_entry.id   AF-A0A524HDR2-F1
#
_cell.length_a   1.000
_cell.length_b   1.000
_cell.length_c   1.000
_cell.angle_alpha   90.00
_cell.angle_beta   90.00
_cell.angle_gamma   90.00
#
_symmetry.space_group_name_H-M   'P 1'
#
loop_
_entity.id
_entity.type
_entity.pdbx_description
1 polymer ?
#
loop_
_entity_poly.entity_id
_entity_poly.type
_entity_poly.pdbx_seq_one_letter_code
_entity_poly.pdbx_strand_id
1 'polypeptide(L)' 'YPARVRNPIGAGDAFCGGFLAGYRQTFDPLQAMLYGSVASSLVIEGSGPFFALQALAGLAKARLDYIQGAVREV' A
#
# COMPACT_ATOMS: atom_id res chain seq x y z
N TYR A 1 -1.05 -1.37 -10.33
CA TYR A 1 -2.29 -2.12 -10.21
C TYR A 1 -3.33 -1.10 -9.82
N PRO A 2 -4.37 -0.86 -10.62
CA PRO A 2 -5.35 0.18 -10.32
C PRO A 2 -6.14 -0.19 -9.07
N ALA A 3 -6.36 0.78 -8.18
CA ALA A 3 -7.23 0.63 -7.02
C ALA A 3 -8.61 1.25 -7.31
N ARG A 4 -9.68 0.65 -6.77
CA ARG A 4 -11.04 1.17 -6.93
C ARG A 4 -11.44 1.97 -5.68
N VAL A 5 -11.40 3.30 -5.78
CA VAL A 5 -11.76 4.17 -4.66
C VAL A 5 -13.24 3.98 -4.30
N ARG A 6 -13.51 3.54 -3.07
CA ARG A 6 -14.83 3.46 -2.44
C ARG A 6 -14.95 4.43 -1.27
N ASN A 7 -13.90 4.55 -0.45
CA ASN A 7 -13.86 5.43 0.71
C ASN A 7 -12.42 5.91 0.98
N PRO A 8 -12.12 7.21 0.88
CA PRO A 8 -10.76 7.71 1.08
C PRO A 8 -10.32 7.80 2.55
N ILE A 9 -11.23 7.59 3.51
CA ILE A 9 -10.92 7.69 4.94
C ILE A 9 -9.84 6.66 5.32
N GLY A 10 -8.80 7.13 6.03
CA GLY A 10 -7.69 6.30 6.48
C GLY A 10 -6.62 6.02 5.41
N ALA A 11 -6.75 6.55 4.19
CA ALA A 11 -5.76 6.37 3.13
C ALA A 11 -4.35 6.86 3.55
N GLY A 12 -4.29 8.02 4.22
CA GLY A 12 -3.06 8.61 4.74
C GLY A 12 -2.50 7.82 5.92
N ASP A 13 -3.34 7.41 6.86
CA ASP A 13 -2.93 6.61 8.02
C ASP A 13 -2.34 5.26 7.57
N ALA A 14 -2.99 4.61 6.61
CA ALA A 14 -2.53 3.38 5.99
C ALA A 14 -1.21 3.59 5.24
N PHE A 15 -1.06 4.70 4.53
CA PHE A 15 0.21 5.06 3.88
C PHE A 15 1.33 5.20 4.89
N CYS A 16 1.15 6.00 5.95
CA CYS A 16 2.15 6.22 6.98
C CYS A 16 2.53 4.93 7.70
N GLY A 17 1.54 4.10 8.06
CA GLY A 17 1.77 2.79 8.66
C GLY A 17 2.56 1.85 7.75
N GLY A 18 2.16 1.76 6.47
CA GLY A 18 2.86 0.97 5.47
C GLY A 18 4.28 1.47 5.20
N PHE A 19 4.47 2.79 5.16
CA PHE A 19 5.79 3.42 4.98
C PHE A 19 6.72 3.06 6.15
N LEU A 20 6.30 3.29 7.40
CA LEU A 20 7.12 2.98 8.57
C LEU A 20 7.44 1.49 8.67
N ALA A 21 6.47 0.63 8.37
CA ALA A 21 6.67 -0.82 8.34
C ALA A 21 7.67 -1.24 7.25
N GLY A 22 7.56 -0.66 6.05
CA GLY A 22 8.49 -0.92 4.94
C GLY A 22 9.90 -0.38 5.23
N TYR A 23 10.00 0.83 5.77
CA TYR A 23 11.27 1.46 6.11
C TYR A 23 12.01 0.68 7.21
N ARG A 24 11.29 0.24 8.25
CA ARG A 24 11.87 -0.58 9.32
C ARG A 24 12.44 -1.92 8.80
N GLN A 25 11.84 -2.48 7.74
CA GLN A 25 12.27 -3.76 7.17
C GLN A 25 13.43 -3.63 6.19
N THR A 26 13.47 -2.55 5.42
CA THR A 26 14.37 -2.42 4.26
C THR A 26 15.44 -1.35 4.44
N PHE A 27 15.20 -0.38 5.32
CA PHE A 27 15.98 0.87 5.44
C PHE A 27 16.12 1.64 4.11
N ASP A 28 15.25 1.37 3.14
CA ASP A 28 15.21 2.07 1.86
C ASP A 28 13.93 2.94 1.79
N PRO A 29 14.05 4.27 1.69
CA PRO A 29 12.89 5.15 1.58
C PRO A 29 12.07 4.89 0.32
N LEU A 30 12.70 4.47 -0.79
CA LEU A 30 11.97 4.12 -2.01
C LEU A 30 11.09 2.89 -1.77
N GLN A 31 11.66 1.80 -1.22
CA GLN A 31 10.84 0.65 -0.84
C GLN A 31 9.73 1.06 0.12
N ALA A 32 10.04 1.84 1.16
CA ALA A 32 9.04 2.32 2.12
C ALA A 32 7.86 3.05 1.45
N MET A 33 8.12 3.91 0.46
CA MET A 33 7.06 4.57 -0.32
C MET A 33 6.16 3.56 -1.04
N LEU A 34 6.71 2.48 -1.57
CA LEU A 34 5.96 1.43 -2.24
C LEU A 34 5.07 0.66 -1.25
N TYR A 35 5.59 0.29 -0.08
CA TYR A 35 4.79 -0.34 0.98
C TYR A 35 3.63 0.55 1.44
N GLY A 36 3.89 1.85 1.68
CA GLY A 36 2.85 2.82 2.01
C GLY A 36 1.78 2.94 0.93
N SER A 37 2.20 3.02 -0.33
CA SER A 37 1.30 3.12 -1.48
C SER A 37 0.39 1.89 -1.61
N VAL A 38 0.94 0.69 -1.40
CA VAL A 38 0.16 -0.56 -1.40
C VAL A 38 -0.84 -0.58 -0.24
N ALA A 39 -0.43 -0.24 0.98
CA ALA A 39 -1.32 -0.22 2.14
C ALA A 39 -2.50 0.75 1.94
N SER A 40 -2.21 1.97 1.47
CA SER A 40 -3.23 2.97 1.13
C SER A 40 -4.19 2.45 0.06
N SER A 41 -3.65 1.81 -0.99
CA SER A 41 -4.45 1.27 -2.09
C SER A 41 -5.46 0.20 -1.64
N LEU A 42 -5.19 -0.53 -0.56
CA LEU A 42 -6.10 -1.55 -0.03
C LEU A 42 -7.22 -0.93 0.82
N VAL A 43 -6.88 0.04 1.66
CA VAL A 43 -7.85 0.70 2.55
C VAL A 43 -8.93 1.45 1.77
N ILE A 44 -8.54 2.11 0.67
CA ILE A 44 -9.49 2.92 -0.10
C ILE A 44 -10.59 2.12 -0.81
N GLU A 45 -10.46 0.80 -0.94
CA GLU A 45 -11.43 -0.05 -1.65
C GLU A 45 -12.62 -0.48 -0.79
N GLY A 46 -12.59 -0.16 0.51
CA GLY A 46 -13.62 -0.56 1.46
C GLY A 46 -13.81 0.45 2.58
N SER A 47 -14.60 0.05 3.57
CA SER A 47 -14.94 0.90 4.69
C SER A 47 -14.69 0.19 6.01
N GLY A 48 -14.28 0.97 7.01
CA GLY A 48 -13.97 0.49 8.35
C GLY A 48 -12.49 0.11 8.51
N PRO A 49 -11.97 0.17 9.74
CA PRO A 49 -10.54 0.04 10.03
C PRO A 49 -9.96 -1.35 9.73
N PHE A 50 -10.80 -2.39 9.68
CA PHE A 50 -10.37 -3.77 9.49
C PHE A 50 -10.58 -4.29 8.05
N PHE A 51 -11.12 -3.46 7.14
CA PHE A 51 -11.42 -3.91 5.77
C PHE A 51 -10.18 -4.48 5.06
N ALA A 52 -9.02 -3.81 5.19
CA ALA A 52 -7.79 -4.26 4.54
C ALA A 52 -7.31 -5.65 5.03
N LEU A 53 -7.73 -6.09 6.22
CA LEU A 53 -7.41 -7.44 6.73
C LEU A 53 -8.18 -8.55 6.00
N GLN A 54 -9.24 -8.20 5.28
CA GLN A 54 -10.04 -9.12 4.46
C GLN A 54 -9.53 -9.20 3.01
N ALA A 55 -8.44 -8.50 2.68
CA ALA A 55 -7.85 -8.54 1.36
C ALA A 55 -7.45 -9.97 0.97
N LEU A 56 -7.61 -10.30 -0.31
CA LEU A 56 -7.19 -11.61 -0.84
C LEU A 56 -5.72 -11.85 -0.51
N ALA A 57 -5.42 -13.06 -0.02
CA ALA A 57 -4.05 -13.47 0.23
C ALA A 57 -3.17 -13.25 -1.01
N GLY A 58 -2.04 -12.56 -0.84
CA GLY A 58 -1.11 -12.24 -1.93
C GLY A 58 -1.45 -10.97 -2.73
N LEU A 59 -2.62 -10.35 -2.56
CA LEU A 59 -2.96 -9.11 -3.28
C LEU A 59 -1.97 -7.98 -2.97
N ALA A 60 -1.59 -7.81 -1.70
CA ALA A 60 -0.59 -6.82 -1.31
C ALA A 60 0.75 -7.01 -2.05
N LYS A 61 1.21 -8.26 -2.15
CA LYS A 61 2.44 -8.61 -2.88
C LYS A 61 2.30 -8.34 -4.37
N ALA A 62 1.20 -8.77 -4.99
CA ALA A 62 0.96 -8.53 -6.41
C ALA A 62 0.92 -7.03 -6.75
N ARG A 63 0.37 -6.20 -5.86
CA ARG A 63 0.40 -4.74 -6.02
C ARG A 63 1.81 -4.18 -5.86
N LEU A 64 2.58 -4.67 -4.90
CA LEU A 64 3.97 -4.28 -4.68
C LEU A 64 4.83 -4.59 -5.91
N ASP A 65 4.77 -5.83 -6.40
CA ASP A 65 5.51 -6.29 -7.57
C ASP A 65 5.18 -5.43 -8.81
N TYR A 66 3.89 -5.11 -9.01
CA TYR A 66 3.48 -4.22 -10.10
C TYR A 66 4.11 -2.84 -9.98
N ILE A 67 4.02 -2.20 -8.81
CA ILE A 67 4.48 -0.81 -8.67
C ILE A 67 6.00 -0.72 -8.67
N GLN A 68 6.71 -1.71 -8.13
CA GLN A 68 8.17 -1.80 -8.27
C GLN A 68 8.60 -1.82 -9.73
N GLY A 69 7.95 -2.62 -10.58
CA GLY A 69 8.24 -2.66 -12.01
C GLY A 69 7.88 -1.39 -12.77
N ALA A 70 7.06 -0.50 -12.18
CA ALA A 70 6.65 0.76 -12.77
C ALA A 70 7.54 1.95 -12.35
N VAL A 71 8.36 1.81 -11.31
CA VAL A 71 9.32 2.84 -10.88
C VAL A 71 10.39 3.02 -11.96
N ARG A 72 10.71 4.27 -12.29
CA ARG A 72 11.79 4.64 -13.21
C ARG A 72 12.69 5.66 -12.54
N GLU A 73 13.98 5.54 -12.73
CA GLU A 73 14.92 6.63 -12.45
C GLU A 73 14.66 7.78 -13.44
N VAL A 74 14.72 9.01 -12.95
CA VAL A 74 14.49 10.24 -13.71
C VAL A 74 15.82 10.94 -13.93
#